data_AF-A0A1L1PP25-F1
#
_entry.id   AF-A0A1L1PP25-F1
#
_cell.length_a   1.000
_cell.length_b   1.000
_cell.length_c   1.000
_cell.angle_alpha   90.00
_cell.angle_beta   90.00
_cell.angle_gamma   90.00
#
_symmetry.space_group_name_H-M   'P 1'
#
loop_
_entity.id
_entity.type
_entity.pdbx_description
1 polymer ?
#
loop_
_entity_poly.entity_id
_entity_poly.type
_entity_poly.pdbx_seq_one_letter_code
_entity_poly.pdbx_strand_id
1 'polypeptide(L)'
;MSDMNHSEDVVVQEAEAPASGLSRRHLVRAGLSAAPVLAALKSNTVLAGDHTCIKPSTFSSLRAAQMKVSARRELKTDYECQSHGYWKNRDGGLPNKYKTTTKFLSTETGFTQNPGGVYTNKTLQQVLENGGNQGNAALARHVVAAFLTAKAYQNDPSRVMLTQSQCRAIWNGQGVWQPFAGTTWTLSQTMAYFDMVYGPAFL
;
A
#
# COMPACT_ATOMS: atom_id res chain seq x y z
N MET A 1 27.91 39.03 75.06
CA MET A 1 27.42 37.64 75.20
C MET A 1 25.98 37.68 74.71
N SER A 2 25.74 37.08 73.55
CA SER A 2 24.44 36.63 73.01
C SER A 2 23.42 37.66 72.47
N ASP A 3 23.37 37.72 71.14
CA ASP A 3 22.23 37.67 70.18
C ASP A 3 20.96 38.53 70.46
N MET A 4 20.59 39.56 69.66
CA MET A 4 19.91 39.54 68.33
C MET A 4 18.73 38.54 68.26
N ASN A 5 17.50 38.84 67.84
CA ASN A 5 16.86 39.94 67.09
C ASN A 5 15.32 39.73 67.23
N HIS A 6 14.54 40.74 67.65
CA HIS A 6 13.45 41.40 66.86
C HIS A 6 12.95 40.64 65.61
N SER A 7 11.69 40.18 65.58
CA SER A 7 10.42 40.90 65.28
C SER A 7 10.05 40.80 63.79
N GLU A 8 8.91 40.17 63.49
CA GLU A 8 8.26 40.27 62.17
C GLU A 8 6.79 40.63 62.38
N ASP A 9 6.41 41.79 61.85
CA ASP A 9 5.05 42.30 61.73
C ASP A 9 4.79 42.55 60.23
N VAL A 10 3.78 41.84 59.70
CA VAL A 10 2.78 42.18 58.68
C VAL A 10 3.19 42.99 57.42
N VAL A 11 2.70 42.56 56.25
CA VAL A 11 1.75 43.30 55.37
C VAL A 11 1.69 42.60 53.99
N VAL A 12 0.45 42.34 53.56
CA VAL A 12 0.06 41.95 52.20
C VAL A 12 0.01 43.21 51.33
N GLN A 13 0.60 43.19 50.13
CA GLN A 13 0.28 44.17 49.09
C GLN A 13 0.38 43.55 47.69
N GLU A 14 -0.66 43.82 46.92
CA GLU A 14 -0.94 43.39 45.54
C GLU A 14 -0.56 44.54 44.58
N ALA A 15 0.13 44.24 43.46
CA ALA A 15 -0.11 44.81 42.12
C ALA A 15 1.07 44.58 41.13
N GLU A 16 0.69 44.00 39.98
CA GLU A 16 1.12 44.21 38.58
C GLU A 16 2.60 44.28 38.11
N ALA A 17 2.82 43.61 36.97
CA ALA A 17 4.09 43.48 36.21
C ALA A 17 4.39 44.71 35.32
N PRO A 18 5.63 44.90 34.79
CA PRO A 18 5.98 44.25 33.51
C PRO A 18 7.48 43.90 33.26
N ALA A 19 7.65 42.91 32.38
CA ALA A 19 8.70 42.65 31.38
C ALA A 19 10.19 42.97 31.65
N SER A 20 11.03 41.93 31.50
CA SER A 20 12.10 41.77 30.48
C SER A 20 13.44 41.20 31.02
N GLY A 21 14.01 40.21 30.30
CA GLY A 21 15.45 39.90 30.37
C GLY A 21 15.89 38.50 30.86
N LEU A 22 15.96 37.55 29.91
CA LEU A 22 16.83 36.36 29.81
C LEU A 22 17.60 35.77 31.04
N SER A 23 17.27 34.49 31.32
CA SER A 23 18.16 33.36 31.65
C SER A 23 18.87 33.28 33.02
N ARG A 24 18.35 32.42 33.92
CA ARG A 24 19.14 31.46 34.72
C ARG A 24 18.26 30.41 35.40
N ARG A 25 18.77 29.17 35.40
CA ARG A 25 18.15 27.93 35.85
C ARG A 25 17.73 27.99 37.31
N HIS A 26 16.44 27.82 37.58
CA HIS A 26 15.94 27.45 38.90
C HIS A 26 15.57 25.97 38.90
N LEU A 27 16.44 25.17 39.52
CA LEU A 27 16.13 23.82 39.99
C LEU A 27 15.11 23.95 41.12
N VAL A 28 13.84 23.64 40.85
CA VAL A 28 12.88 23.35 41.91
C VAL A 28 12.64 21.85 41.92
N ARG A 29 13.17 21.23 42.98
CA ARG A 29 13.06 19.84 43.36
C ARG A 29 11.93 19.73 44.38
N ALA A 30 10.82 19.09 44.03
CA ALA A 30 9.97 18.26 44.90
C ALA A 30 8.60 17.98 44.27
N GLY A 31 8.12 16.74 44.39
CA GLY A 31 6.72 16.38 44.12
C GLY A 31 6.55 15.05 43.38
N LEU A 32 6.91 13.94 44.03
CA LEU A 32 6.60 12.58 43.57
C LEU A 32 5.08 12.33 43.61
N SER A 33 4.43 12.27 42.46
CA SER A 33 3.17 11.53 42.29
C SER A 33 3.19 10.82 40.94
N ALA A 34 3.27 9.49 41.01
CA ALA A 34 3.33 8.49 39.97
C ALA A 34 2.81 8.93 38.58
N ALA A 35 3.72 9.08 37.62
CA ALA A 35 3.37 9.02 36.21
C ALA A 35 2.95 7.57 35.89
N PRO A 36 1.69 7.29 35.48
CA PRO A 36 1.46 6.07 34.73
C PRO A 36 2.22 6.25 33.42
N VAL A 37 3.33 5.52 33.29
CA VAL A 37 3.96 5.29 31.99
C VAL A 37 2.85 4.71 31.12
N LEU A 38 2.34 5.51 30.18
CA LEU A 38 1.48 5.00 29.13
C LEU A 38 2.33 4.00 28.35
N ALA A 39 2.21 2.72 28.71
CA ALA A 39 2.67 1.61 27.91
C ALA A 39 1.83 1.63 26.64
N ALA A 40 2.27 2.39 25.64
CA ALA A 40 1.81 2.21 24.28
C ALA A 40 2.34 0.86 23.84
N LEU A 41 1.59 -0.21 24.15
CA LEU A 41 1.78 -1.52 23.56
C LEU A 41 1.59 -1.34 22.06
N LYS A 42 2.71 -1.12 21.36
CA LYS A 42 2.80 -1.13 19.90
C LYS A 42 2.67 -2.58 19.45
N SER A 43 1.46 -3.11 19.62
CA SER A 43 1.08 -4.41 19.11
C SER A 43 1.05 -4.29 17.58
N ASN A 44 2.13 -4.76 16.96
CA ASN A 44 2.26 -4.87 15.52
C ASN A 44 1.74 -6.26 15.15
N THR A 45 0.56 -6.35 14.54
CA THR A 45 0.12 -7.60 13.93
C THR A 45 0.78 -7.68 12.55
N VAL A 46 1.52 -8.76 12.30
CA VAL A 46 1.94 -9.09 10.93
C VAL A 46 0.69 -9.59 10.21
N LEU A 47 0.46 -9.13 8.99
CA LEU A 47 -0.57 -9.72 8.13
C LEU A 47 -0.18 -11.18 7.88
N ALA A 48 -0.71 -12.08 8.71
CA ALA A 48 -0.64 -13.51 8.53
C ALA A 48 -1.83 -13.91 7.64
N GLY A 49 -1.55 -14.35 6.43
CA GLY A 49 -2.58 -14.84 5.52
C GLY A 49 -2.07 -14.91 4.10
N ASP A 50 -2.01 -16.14 3.59
CA ASP A 50 -1.92 -16.45 2.17
C ASP A 50 -2.95 -15.59 1.41
N HIS A 51 -2.49 -14.78 0.47
CA HIS A 51 -3.28 -13.92 -0.43
C HIS A 51 -4.11 -12.82 0.26
N THR A 52 -3.46 -11.72 0.66
CA THR A 52 -4.16 -10.49 1.07
C THR A 52 -4.29 -9.54 -0.11
N CYS A 53 -5.54 -9.30 -0.52
CA CYS A 53 -5.85 -8.52 -1.69
C CYS A 53 -5.97 -7.05 -1.33
N ILE A 54 -4.87 -6.32 -1.48
CA ILE A 54 -4.73 -4.94 -1.00
C ILE A 54 -4.38 -3.95 -2.10
N LYS A 55 -4.97 -2.75 -2.06
CA LYS A 55 -4.63 -1.69 -3.03
C LYS A 55 -3.12 -1.35 -3.03
N PRO A 56 -2.57 -0.86 -4.15
CA PRO A 56 -1.15 -0.48 -4.25
C PRO A 56 -0.70 0.54 -3.20
N SER A 57 -1.55 1.51 -2.85
CA SER A 57 -1.29 2.49 -1.79
C SER A 57 -1.20 1.86 -0.40
N THR A 58 -2.06 0.89 -0.11
CA THR A 58 -2.00 0.09 1.13
C THR A 58 -0.71 -0.73 1.16
N PHE A 59 -0.33 -1.35 0.05
CA PHE A 59 0.93 -2.09 -0.05
C PHE A 59 2.15 -1.21 0.23
N SER A 60 2.25 -0.02 -0.38
CA SER A 60 3.35 0.91 -0.08
C SER A 60 3.38 1.33 1.39
N SER A 61 2.21 1.58 1.99
CA SER A 61 2.11 1.93 3.41
C SER A 61 2.59 0.79 4.31
N LEU A 62 2.18 -0.44 4.00
CA LEU A 62 2.57 -1.64 4.75
C LEU A 62 4.05 -1.94 4.60
N ARG A 63 4.59 -1.84 3.38
CA ARG A 63 6.01 -2.04 3.12
C ARG A 63 6.87 -1.06 3.93
N ALA A 64 6.48 0.22 3.99
CA ALA A 64 7.16 1.20 4.84
C ALA A 64 7.07 0.85 6.34
N ALA A 65 5.98 0.21 6.76
CA ALA A 65 5.79 -0.30 8.11
C ALA A 65 6.36 -1.71 8.36
N GLN A 66 7.20 -2.25 7.46
CA GLN A 66 7.72 -3.64 7.55
C GLN A 66 6.61 -4.71 7.61
N MET A 67 5.54 -4.52 6.83
CA MET A 67 4.35 -5.37 6.78
C MET A 67 3.60 -5.49 8.12
N LYS A 68 3.83 -4.53 9.02
CA LYS A 68 3.15 -4.45 10.31
C LYS A 68 1.92 -3.58 10.22
N VAL A 69 0.83 -4.07 10.78
CA VAL A 69 -0.40 -3.32 10.97
C VAL A 69 -0.49 -2.92 12.44
N SER A 70 -0.81 -1.66 12.70
CA SER A 70 -1.15 -1.22 14.05
C SER A 70 -2.43 -1.90 14.50
N ALA A 71 -2.49 -2.40 15.74
CA ALA A 71 -3.58 -3.19 16.33
C ALA A 71 -5.03 -2.64 16.26
N ARG A 72 -5.26 -1.47 15.66
CA ARG A 72 -6.59 -0.88 15.45
C ARG A 72 -6.87 -0.41 14.02
N ARG A 73 -5.99 -0.70 13.07
CA ARG A 73 -6.20 -0.31 11.66
C ARG A 73 -6.86 -1.47 10.93
N GLU A 74 -8.12 -1.29 10.57
CA GLU A 74 -8.79 -2.20 9.65
C GLU A 74 -8.25 -1.96 8.23
N LEU A 75 -7.84 -3.04 7.58
CA LEU A 75 -7.39 -3.00 6.19
C LEU A 75 -8.47 -3.68 5.35
N LYS A 76 -8.94 -2.97 4.33
CA LYS A 76 -9.82 -3.56 3.33
C LYS A 76 -9.03 -4.58 2.52
N THR A 77 -9.31 -5.87 2.74
CA THR A 77 -8.70 -7.02 2.05
C THR A 77 -9.69 -7.84 1.23
N ASP A 78 -10.96 -7.43 1.20
CA ASP A 78 -12.07 -8.06 0.49
C ASP A 78 -12.14 -7.68 -1.00
N TYR A 79 -11.03 -7.19 -1.56
CA TYR A 79 -10.96 -6.90 -2.98
C TYR A 79 -10.90 -8.19 -3.79
N GLU A 80 -11.49 -8.15 -4.98
CA GLU A 80 -11.45 -9.22 -5.95
C GLU A 80 -10.06 -9.28 -6.60
N CYS A 81 -9.40 -10.42 -6.41
CA CYS A 81 -8.01 -10.66 -6.78
C CYS A 81 -7.85 -12.07 -7.33
N GLN A 82 -8.49 -12.29 -8.47
CA GLN A 82 -8.45 -13.59 -9.12
C GLN A 82 -7.10 -13.76 -9.84
N SER A 83 -6.38 -14.84 -9.54
CA SER A 83 -5.05 -15.13 -10.11
C SER A 83 -5.13 -15.49 -11.60
N HIS A 84 -3.98 -15.52 -12.27
CA HIS A 84 -3.92 -15.96 -13.67
C HIS A 84 -4.42 -17.41 -13.84
N GLY A 85 -4.19 -18.29 -12.85
CA GLY A 85 -4.69 -19.67 -12.86
C GLY A 85 -6.22 -19.76 -12.79
N TYR A 86 -6.86 -18.87 -12.03
CA TYR A 86 -8.32 -18.75 -12.02
C TYR A 86 -8.83 -18.34 -13.40
N TRP A 87 -8.31 -17.25 -13.96
CA TRP A 87 -8.77 -16.72 -15.24
C TRP A 87 -8.41 -17.60 -16.43
N LYS A 88 -7.38 -18.43 -16.33
CA LYS A 88 -7.07 -19.44 -17.36
C LYS A 88 -8.23 -20.43 -17.52
N ASN A 89 -8.88 -20.82 -16.43
CA ASN A 89 -9.89 -21.88 -16.40
C ASN A 89 -11.34 -21.37 -16.28
N ARG A 90 -11.56 -20.07 -16.08
CA ARG A 90 -12.89 -19.50 -15.82
C ARG A 90 -13.15 -18.20 -16.58
N ASP A 91 -14.42 -17.93 -16.87
CA ASP A 91 -14.92 -16.75 -17.62
C ASP A 91 -15.80 -15.83 -16.77
N GLY A 92 -15.72 -15.92 -15.44
CA GLY A 92 -16.65 -15.25 -14.52
C GLY A 92 -16.86 -13.76 -14.83
N GLY A 93 -18.10 -13.37 -15.12
CA GLY A 93 -18.49 -11.97 -15.38
C GLY A 93 -18.01 -11.38 -16.71
N LEU A 94 -17.37 -12.17 -17.58
CA LEU A 94 -16.90 -11.73 -18.89
C LEU A 94 -17.91 -12.08 -20.00
N PRO A 95 -17.97 -11.29 -21.09
CA PRO A 95 -18.70 -11.68 -22.29
C PRO A 95 -18.22 -13.02 -22.86
N ASN A 96 -19.11 -13.75 -23.53
CA ASN A 96 -18.79 -15.07 -24.07
C ASN A 96 -17.58 -15.01 -25.03
N LYS A 97 -16.65 -15.95 -24.88
CA LYS A 97 -15.39 -16.07 -25.66
C LYS A 97 -14.46 -14.85 -25.61
N TYR A 98 -14.67 -13.92 -24.67
CA TYR A 98 -13.90 -12.68 -24.61
C TYR A 98 -12.37 -12.90 -24.61
N LYS A 99 -11.88 -13.85 -23.82
CA LYS A 99 -10.43 -14.12 -23.70
C LYS A 99 -9.82 -14.73 -24.97
N THR A 100 -10.61 -15.49 -25.73
CA THR A 100 -10.14 -16.21 -26.94
C THR A 100 -10.30 -15.37 -28.21
N THR A 101 -11.20 -14.39 -28.22
CA THR A 101 -11.37 -13.47 -29.36
C THR A 101 -10.53 -12.21 -29.22
N THR A 102 -10.30 -11.73 -28.00
CA THR A 102 -9.60 -10.47 -27.76
C THR A 102 -8.09 -10.67 -27.82
N LYS A 103 -7.43 -9.93 -28.71
CA LYS A 103 -5.97 -9.90 -28.78
C LYS A 103 -5.40 -9.10 -27.61
N PHE A 104 -4.29 -9.61 -27.06
CA PHE A 104 -3.58 -8.94 -25.97
C PHE A 104 -3.08 -7.58 -26.43
N LEU A 105 -2.42 -7.50 -27.59
CA LEU A 105 -2.09 -6.23 -28.23
C LEU A 105 -3.26 -5.79 -29.11
N SER A 106 -4.13 -4.95 -28.57
CA SER A 106 -5.28 -4.40 -29.30
C SER A 106 -5.66 -3.02 -28.79
N THR A 107 -6.44 -2.30 -29.59
CA THR A 107 -7.06 -1.03 -29.19
C THR A 107 -8.06 -1.22 -28.05
N GLU A 108 -8.70 -2.38 -27.94
CA GLU A 108 -9.63 -2.71 -26.86
C GLU A 108 -8.94 -2.85 -25.50
N THR A 109 -7.83 -3.60 -25.46
CA THR A 109 -7.06 -3.78 -24.22
C THR A 109 -6.24 -2.54 -23.90
N GLY A 110 -5.76 -1.82 -24.91
CA GLY A 110 -4.87 -0.66 -24.79
C GLY A 110 -3.41 -1.02 -24.47
N PHE A 111 -3.05 -2.30 -24.61
CA PHE A 111 -1.68 -2.78 -24.45
C PHE A 111 -0.92 -2.62 -25.78
N THR A 112 0.20 -1.90 -25.76
CA THR A 112 0.96 -1.55 -26.98
C THR A 112 2.37 -2.13 -26.98
N GLN A 113 2.95 -2.38 -25.81
CA GLN A 113 4.32 -2.90 -25.72
C GLN A 113 4.40 -4.38 -26.09
N ASN A 114 5.44 -4.75 -26.84
CA ASN A 114 5.66 -6.11 -27.35
C ASN A 114 7.14 -6.53 -27.18
N PRO A 115 7.60 -6.74 -25.94
CA PRO A 115 9.01 -7.08 -25.70
C PRO A 115 9.37 -8.40 -26.39
N GLY A 116 10.40 -8.36 -27.24
CA GLY A 116 10.87 -9.52 -28.01
C GLY A 116 9.88 -10.05 -29.06
N GLY A 117 8.81 -9.30 -29.38
CA GLY A 117 7.83 -9.70 -30.40
C GLY A 117 6.89 -10.85 -29.99
N VAL A 118 7.00 -11.34 -28.74
CA VAL A 118 6.38 -12.60 -28.29
C VAL A 118 4.86 -12.54 -28.22
N TYR A 119 4.26 -11.34 -28.12
CA TYR A 119 2.81 -11.16 -27.94
C TYR A 119 2.06 -10.86 -29.23
N THR A 120 2.76 -10.85 -30.36
CA THR A 120 2.16 -10.62 -31.67
C THR A 120 1.07 -11.66 -31.94
N ASN A 121 -0.15 -11.20 -32.24
CA ASN A 121 -1.32 -12.04 -32.48
C ASN A 121 -1.74 -12.97 -31.33
N LYS A 122 -1.19 -12.82 -30.13
CA LYS A 122 -1.64 -13.61 -28.97
C LYS A 122 -2.95 -13.08 -28.42
N THR A 123 -3.85 -14.00 -28.09
CA THR A 123 -5.10 -13.71 -27.38
C THR A 123 -4.85 -13.59 -25.88
N LEU A 124 -5.79 -13.01 -25.12
CA LEU A 124 -5.68 -12.95 -23.65
C LEU A 124 -5.57 -14.35 -23.04
N GLN A 125 -6.30 -15.33 -23.57
CA GLN A 125 -6.20 -16.73 -23.16
C GLN A 125 -4.78 -17.29 -23.38
N GLN A 126 -4.21 -17.06 -24.56
CA GLN A 126 -2.85 -17.52 -24.88
C GLN A 126 -1.79 -16.86 -23.99
N VAL A 127 -2.00 -15.61 -23.56
CA VAL A 127 -1.10 -14.94 -22.61
C VAL A 127 -1.20 -15.55 -21.22
N LEU A 128 -2.40 -15.91 -20.76
CA LEU A 128 -2.59 -16.63 -19.49
C LEU A 128 -1.97 -18.03 -19.49
N GLU A 129 -1.89 -18.66 -20.66
CA GLU A 129 -1.31 -19.99 -20.87
C GLU A 129 0.21 -19.98 -21.09
N ASN A 130 0.80 -18.82 -21.38
CA ASN A 130 2.23 -18.72 -21.62
C ASN A 130 3.02 -19.14 -20.36
N GLY A 131 3.88 -20.15 -20.51
CA GLY A 131 4.85 -20.54 -19.49
C GLY A 131 6.13 -19.70 -19.54
N GLY A 132 6.95 -19.82 -18.49
CA GLY A 132 8.25 -19.16 -18.40
C GLY A 132 8.17 -17.64 -18.22
N ASN A 133 9.29 -16.96 -18.49
CA ASN A 133 9.40 -15.50 -18.36
C ASN A 133 10.00 -14.82 -19.61
N GLN A 134 9.93 -15.45 -20.77
CA GLN A 134 10.35 -14.81 -22.03
C GLN A 134 9.46 -13.58 -22.31
N GLY A 135 10.08 -12.43 -22.62
CA GLY A 135 9.35 -11.20 -22.89
C GLY A 135 8.47 -10.72 -21.72
N ASN A 136 8.89 -10.95 -20.47
CA ASN A 136 8.09 -10.59 -19.27
C ASN A 136 6.74 -11.32 -19.19
N ALA A 137 6.67 -12.59 -19.61
CA ALA A 137 5.44 -13.39 -19.57
C ALA A 137 4.82 -13.49 -18.17
N ALA A 138 5.63 -13.45 -17.10
CA ALA A 138 5.10 -13.39 -15.73
C ALA A 138 4.29 -12.09 -15.49
N LEU A 139 4.87 -10.94 -15.84
CA LEU A 139 4.18 -9.65 -15.76
C LEU A 139 2.92 -9.65 -16.62
N ALA A 140 3.00 -10.14 -17.85
CA ALA A 140 1.85 -10.19 -18.76
C ALA A 140 0.70 -11.00 -18.16
N ARG A 141 0.98 -12.17 -17.56
CA ARG A 141 -0.02 -13.01 -16.89
C ARG A 141 -0.72 -12.29 -15.73
N HIS A 142 0.05 -11.63 -14.86
CA HIS A 142 -0.54 -10.88 -13.74
C HIS A 142 -1.35 -9.68 -14.21
N VAL A 143 -0.84 -8.93 -15.20
CA VAL A 143 -1.55 -7.76 -15.74
C VAL A 143 -2.84 -8.17 -16.45
N VAL A 144 -2.83 -9.27 -17.22
CA VAL A 144 -4.06 -9.79 -17.84
C VAL A 144 -5.05 -10.24 -16.77
N ALA A 145 -4.62 -10.95 -15.73
CA ALA A 145 -5.49 -11.36 -14.63
C ALA A 145 -6.15 -10.15 -13.93
N ALA A 146 -5.35 -9.11 -13.64
CA ALA A 146 -5.84 -7.86 -13.06
C ALA A 146 -6.82 -7.14 -14.01
N PHE A 147 -6.50 -7.08 -15.30
CA PHE A 147 -7.34 -6.45 -16.32
C PHE A 147 -8.68 -7.18 -16.49
N LEU A 148 -8.68 -8.51 -16.51
CA LEU A 148 -9.91 -9.31 -16.61
C LEU A 148 -10.79 -9.13 -15.38
N THR A 149 -10.20 -9.07 -14.19
CA THR A 149 -10.92 -8.75 -12.95
C THR A 149 -11.54 -7.35 -13.02
N ALA A 150 -10.77 -6.36 -13.48
CA ALA A 150 -11.25 -5.01 -13.69
C ALA A 150 -12.37 -4.92 -14.73
N LYS A 151 -12.35 -5.77 -15.76
CA LYS A 151 -13.40 -5.83 -16.78
C LYS A 151 -14.66 -6.53 -16.27
N ALA A 152 -14.54 -7.67 -15.61
CA ALA A 152 -15.65 -8.42 -15.03
C ALA A 152 -16.44 -7.59 -14.01
N TYR A 153 -15.75 -6.72 -13.26
CA TYR A 153 -16.35 -5.83 -12.26
C TYR A 153 -16.43 -4.36 -12.70
N GLN A 154 -16.29 -4.06 -14.00
CA GLN A 154 -16.50 -2.73 -14.58
C GLN A 154 -15.71 -1.58 -13.90
N ASN A 155 -14.50 -1.87 -13.41
CA ASN A 155 -13.66 -0.94 -12.64
C ASN A 155 -14.28 -0.42 -11.33
N ASP A 156 -15.22 -1.14 -10.71
CA ASP A 156 -15.81 -0.75 -9.43
C ASP A 156 -14.72 -0.59 -8.35
N PRO A 157 -14.45 0.64 -7.86
CA PRO A 157 -13.35 0.90 -6.94
C PRO A 157 -13.54 0.24 -5.57
N SER A 158 -14.73 -0.23 -5.24
CA SER A 158 -15.02 -0.98 -4.01
C SER A 158 -14.64 -2.46 -4.12
N ARG A 159 -14.54 -2.99 -5.35
CA ARG A 159 -14.28 -4.41 -5.64
C ARG A 159 -12.92 -4.66 -6.27
N VAL A 160 -12.45 -3.76 -7.14
CA VAL A 160 -11.19 -3.98 -7.88
C VAL A 160 -10.00 -3.32 -7.20
N MET A 161 -8.86 -4.00 -7.26
CA MET A 161 -7.58 -3.49 -6.77
C MET A 161 -6.91 -2.55 -7.76
N LEU A 162 -6.99 -2.91 -9.04
CA LEU A 162 -6.45 -2.18 -10.17
C LEU A 162 -7.56 -1.99 -11.20
N THR A 163 -7.60 -0.80 -11.77
CA THR A 163 -8.47 -0.47 -12.89
C THR A 163 -7.82 -0.88 -14.22
N GLN A 164 -8.61 -0.96 -15.29
CA GLN A 164 -8.13 -1.24 -16.63
C GLN A 164 -7.07 -0.23 -17.09
N SER A 165 -7.23 1.06 -16.76
CA SER A 165 -6.24 2.10 -17.11
C SER A 165 -4.91 1.92 -16.37
N GLN A 166 -4.95 1.54 -15.10
CA GLN A 166 -3.73 1.20 -14.34
C GLN A 166 -3.05 -0.04 -14.92
N CYS A 167 -3.79 -1.07 -15.29
CA CYS A 167 -3.24 -2.25 -15.97
C CYS A 167 -2.52 -1.88 -17.27
N ARG A 168 -3.13 -0.99 -18.09
CA ARG A 168 -2.50 -0.47 -19.31
C ARG A 168 -1.21 0.28 -19.01
N ALA A 169 -1.22 1.15 -18.01
CA ALA A 169 -0.02 1.89 -17.60
C ALA A 169 1.10 0.95 -17.15
N ILE A 170 0.78 -0.07 -16.36
CA ILE A 170 1.73 -1.08 -15.89
C ILE A 170 2.37 -1.82 -17.07
N TRP A 171 1.56 -2.33 -18.01
CA TRP A 171 2.10 -3.06 -19.15
C TRP A 171 2.89 -2.15 -20.09
N ASN A 172 2.34 -0.99 -20.42
CA ASN A 172 2.97 -0.08 -21.38
C ASN A 172 4.25 0.56 -20.83
N GLY A 173 4.36 0.67 -19.50
CA GLY A 173 5.60 1.03 -18.80
C GLY A 173 6.51 -0.15 -18.47
N GLN A 174 6.20 -1.37 -18.95
CA GLN A 174 6.98 -2.58 -18.68
C GLN A 174 7.22 -2.84 -17.19
N GLY A 175 6.17 -2.65 -16.38
CA GLY A 175 6.19 -2.79 -14.92
C GLY A 175 6.62 -1.52 -14.18
N VAL A 176 7.05 -0.47 -14.88
CA VAL A 176 7.31 0.84 -14.30
C VAL A 176 6.05 1.70 -14.39
N TRP A 177 5.51 2.10 -13.25
CA TRP A 177 4.28 2.89 -13.21
C TRP A 177 4.13 3.63 -11.88
N GLN A 178 3.16 4.53 -11.84
CA GLN A 178 2.89 5.36 -10.67
C GLN A 178 1.55 4.97 -10.02
N PRO A 179 1.55 4.16 -8.94
CA PRO A 179 0.33 3.75 -8.26
C PRO A 179 -0.42 4.88 -7.54
N PHE A 180 0.30 5.90 -7.11
CA PHE A 180 -0.24 7.09 -6.46
C PHE A 180 0.70 8.29 -6.67
N ALA A 181 0.18 9.50 -6.44
CA ALA A 181 0.91 10.73 -6.67
C ALA A 181 2.28 10.74 -5.95
N GLY A 182 3.35 11.12 -6.65
CA GLY A 182 4.69 11.28 -6.10
C GLY A 182 5.51 10.00 -5.89
N THR A 183 5.07 8.83 -6.36
CA THR A 183 5.86 7.59 -6.23
C THR A 183 5.81 6.72 -7.48
N THR A 184 6.95 6.54 -8.13
CA THR A 184 7.09 5.63 -9.28
C THR A 184 7.64 4.30 -8.79
N TRP A 185 6.92 3.22 -9.08
CA TRP A 185 7.39 1.86 -8.86
C TRP A 185 8.25 1.37 -10.00
N THR A 186 9.31 0.63 -9.67
CA THR A 186 10.10 -0.12 -10.65
C THR A 186 9.43 -1.48 -10.94
N LEU A 187 9.88 -2.16 -12.01
CA LEU A 187 9.43 -3.52 -12.34
C LEU A 187 9.52 -4.48 -11.15
N SER A 188 10.63 -4.45 -10.39
CA SER A 188 10.81 -5.34 -9.24
C SER A 188 9.80 -5.07 -8.12
N GLN A 189 9.45 -3.80 -7.89
CA GLN A 189 8.45 -3.44 -6.88
C GLN A 189 7.04 -3.84 -7.33
N THR A 190 6.74 -3.69 -8.62
CA THR A 190 5.47 -4.12 -9.21
C THR A 190 5.31 -5.64 -9.16
N MET A 191 6.36 -6.40 -9.50
CA MET A 191 6.34 -7.86 -9.36
C MET A 191 6.18 -8.30 -7.91
N ALA A 192 6.91 -7.69 -6.96
CA ALA A 192 6.74 -7.99 -5.54
C ALA A 192 5.32 -7.72 -5.03
N TYR A 193 4.66 -6.69 -5.55
CA TYR A 193 3.24 -6.44 -5.28
C TYR A 193 2.35 -7.55 -5.86
N PHE A 194 2.56 -7.92 -7.12
CA PHE A 194 1.78 -9.01 -7.74
C PHE A 194 2.00 -10.35 -7.06
N ASP A 195 3.22 -10.67 -6.65
CA ASP A 195 3.54 -11.90 -5.92
C ASP A 195 2.83 -11.95 -4.56
N MET A 196 2.69 -10.81 -3.87
CA MET A 196 1.93 -10.74 -2.62
C MET A 196 0.42 -10.98 -2.84
N VAL A 197 -0.14 -10.44 -3.91
CA VAL A 197 -1.59 -10.48 -4.16
C VAL A 197 -2.01 -11.81 -4.78
N TYR A 198 -1.34 -12.22 -5.85
CA TYR A 198 -1.70 -13.37 -6.66
C TYR A 198 -0.90 -14.62 -6.33
N GLY A 199 0.13 -14.51 -5.50
CA GLY A 199 1.14 -15.56 -5.32
C GLY A 199 2.23 -15.50 -6.39
N PRO A 200 3.31 -16.27 -6.20
CA PRO A 200 4.43 -16.28 -7.13
C PRO A 200 4.02 -16.74 -8.53
N ALA A 201 4.48 -16.02 -9.56
CA ALA A 201 4.17 -16.26 -10.98
C ALA A 201 4.58 -17.63 -11.55
N PHE A 202 5.29 -18.45 -10.76
CA PHE A 202 5.95 -19.69 -11.20
C PHE A 202 5.16 -20.96 -10.88
N LEU A 203 3.94 -20.85 -10.34
CA LEU A 203 3.05 -21.96 -10.08
C LEU A 203 1.95 -22.09 -11.15
#